data_AF-A0AAW2GSP6-F1
#
_entry.id   AF-A0AAW2GSP6-F1
#
_cell.length_a   1.000
_cell.length_b   1.000
_cell.length_c   1.000
_cell.angle_alpha   90.00
_cell.angle_beta   90.00
_cell.angle_gamma   90.00
#
_symmetry.space_group_name_H-M   'P 1'
#
loop_
_entity.id
_entity.type
_entity.pdbx_description
1 polymer ?
#
loop_
_entity_poly.entity_id
_entity_poly.type
_entity_poly.pdbx_seq_one_letter_code
_entity_poly.pdbx_strand_id
1 'polypeptide(L)'
;MARKILINPSTHQATGVEFIKHGQIIQVFARKEVILCAGAIASPQLLMLSGIGPKKHLSELGIRVVQDLPGVGENLMDHVAFGGLTWTVDDPIGLQLADIVNPAHPYIKDFLIERSGPLTIPGACEALAFIDTKNPKKRQGLPDIELLFIGGGFKGDIILPIIMGFNDKMRHIWQKYNKDHGWCILPMLLKPKSRGRVRLLANNINVKPEIVPNYFEDPEDIKTMIAGIKAAISVGQTKAMQTLGSRLLNDTLPGCESYEYDSYAYWECLIRTVSVTIYHYSGTCKMGPKGDPTAVVDSKLKVIGVQGLRVADGSIMPEVVSAHTNLPIYMIAEKLADMVKEEWGYATD
;
A
#
# COMPACT_ATOMS: atom_id res chain seq x y z
N MET A 1 1.86 12.02 -19.70
CA MET A 1 1.93 10.59 -19.29
C MET A 1 3.11 9.93 -19.99
N ALA A 2 4.07 9.36 -19.26
CA ALA A 2 5.18 8.61 -19.84
C ALA A 2 4.66 7.33 -20.53
N ARG A 3 5.20 6.98 -21.70
CA ARG A 3 4.79 5.80 -22.48
C ARG A 3 5.80 4.66 -22.36
N LYS A 4 7.09 4.99 -22.50
CA LYS A 4 8.21 4.05 -22.47
C LYS A 4 9.55 4.79 -22.32
N ILE A 5 10.55 4.05 -21.91
CA ILE A 5 11.96 4.42 -21.92
C ILE A 5 12.51 4.14 -23.32
N LEU A 6 13.30 5.07 -23.84
CA LEU A 6 14.02 4.91 -25.10
C LEU A 6 15.31 4.14 -24.82
N ILE A 7 15.48 2.99 -25.47
CA ILE A 7 16.67 2.14 -25.28
C ILE A 7 17.31 1.89 -26.63
N ASN A 8 18.63 2.09 -26.71
CA ASN A 8 19.40 1.73 -27.89
C ASN A 8 19.49 0.19 -27.99
N PRO A 9 18.97 -0.43 -29.07
CA PRO A 9 18.90 -1.89 -29.18
C PRO A 9 20.27 -2.55 -29.37
N SER A 10 21.31 -1.81 -29.75
CA SER A 10 22.66 -2.34 -29.96
C SER A 10 23.52 -2.24 -28.71
N THR A 11 23.36 -1.16 -27.92
CA THR A 11 24.20 -0.92 -26.72
C THR A 11 23.48 -1.26 -25.41
N HIS A 12 22.18 -1.54 -25.46
CA HIS A 12 21.33 -1.73 -24.27
C HIS A 12 21.40 -0.54 -23.31
N GLN A 13 21.57 0.68 -23.85
CA GLN A 13 21.65 1.91 -23.08
C GLN A 13 20.32 2.66 -23.13
N ALA A 14 19.79 3.08 -21.98
CA ALA A 14 18.68 4.01 -21.91
C ALA A 14 19.15 5.41 -22.33
N THR A 15 18.48 5.99 -23.32
CA THR A 15 18.85 7.28 -23.94
C THR A 15 17.85 8.39 -23.66
N GLY A 16 16.69 8.07 -23.09
CA GLY A 16 15.64 9.05 -22.85
C GLY A 16 14.28 8.44 -22.51
N VAL A 17 13.24 9.26 -22.57
CA VAL A 17 11.86 8.87 -22.29
C VAL A 17 10.93 9.48 -23.35
N GLU A 18 9.92 8.70 -23.74
CA GLU A 18 8.81 9.16 -24.57
C GLU A 18 7.56 9.39 -23.69
N PHE A 19 6.88 10.51 -23.85
CA PHE A 19 5.64 10.83 -23.12
C PHE A 19 4.62 11.58 -23.97
N ILE A 20 3.36 11.55 -23.55
CA ILE A 20 2.25 12.29 -24.16
C ILE A 20 2.00 13.58 -23.37
N LYS A 21 1.97 14.71 -24.07
CA LYS A 21 1.55 16.03 -23.56
C LYS A 21 0.63 16.69 -24.60
N HIS A 22 -0.57 17.08 -24.19
CA HIS A 22 -1.60 17.67 -25.07
C HIS A 22 -1.84 16.87 -26.36
N GLY A 23 -1.91 15.54 -26.25
CA GLY A 23 -2.12 14.64 -27.40
C GLY A 23 -0.89 14.43 -28.30
N GLN A 24 0.22 15.14 -28.06
CA GLN A 24 1.45 15.00 -28.84
C GLN A 24 2.45 14.07 -28.14
N ILE A 25 3.14 13.27 -28.93
CA ILE A 25 4.25 12.42 -28.49
C ILE A 25 5.51 13.28 -28.45
N ILE A 26 6.14 13.37 -27.28
CA ILE A 26 7.37 14.11 -27.04
C ILE A 26 8.43 13.13 -26.56
N GLN A 27 9.65 13.28 -27.08
CA GLN A 27 10.82 12.55 -26.63
C GLN A 27 11.80 13.51 -25.96
N VAL A 28 12.33 13.12 -24.80
CA VAL A 28 13.37 13.85 -24.08
C VAL A 28 14.55 12.92 -23.85
N PHE A 29 15.74 13.37 -24.20
CA PHE A 29 16.97 12.59 -24.14
C PHE A 29 17.77 12.88 -22.87
N ALA A 30 18.35 11.83 -22.29
CA ALA A 30 19.22 11.91 -21.13
C ALA A 30 20.68 11.74 -21.57
N ARG A 31 21.57 12.62 -21.10
CA ARG A 31 23.02 12.51 -21.39
C ARG A 31 23.76 11.53 -20.48
N LYS A 32 23.21 11.26 -19.30
CA LYS A 32 23.85 10.49 -18.22
C LYS A 32 23.07 9.22 -17.94
N GLU A 33 21.90 9.37 -17.32
CA GLU A 33 21.02 8.24 -17.01
C GLU A 33 19.54 8.67 -16.95
N VAL A 34 18.66 7.68 -17.03
CA VAL A 34 17.22 7.79 -16.76
C VAL A 34 16.95 7.13 -15.41
N ILE A 35 16.17 7.80 -14.56
CA ILE A 35 15.76 7.28 -13.25
C ILE A 35 14.23 7.14 -13.25
N LEU A 36 13.75 5.92 -13.04
CA LEU A 36 12.33 5.59 -12.99
C LEU A 36 11.81 5.64 -11.55
N CYS A 37 10.83 6.51 -11.30
CA CYS A 37 10.18 6.71 -9.99
C CYS A 37 8.66 6.70 -10.12
N ALA A 38 8.09 5.75 -10.88
CA ALA A 38 6.64 5.70 -11.16
C ALA A 38 5.85 4.88 -10.12
N GLY A 39 6.52 4.37 -9.08
CA GLY A 39 5.92 3.59 -8.00
C GLY A 39 5.72 2.11 -8.35
N ALA A 40 5.34 1.31 -7.36
CA ALA A 40 5.27 -0.14 -7.46
C ALA A 40 4.27 -0.70 -8.49
N ILE A 41 3.36 0.11 -9.02
CA ILE A 41 2.45 -0.34 -10.07
C ILE A 41 2.93 0.11 -11.45
N ALA A 42 3.27 1.39 -11.62
CA ALA A 42 3.58 1.93 -12.94
C ALA A 42 5.04 1.75 -13.36
N SER A 43 5.99 1.61 -12.43
CA SER A 43 7.40 1.31 -12.77
C SER A 43 7.56 -0.03 -13.51
N PRO A 44 7.05 -1.18 -13.01
CA PRO A 44 7.13 -2.43 -13.78
C PRO A 44 6.34 -2.35 -15.09
N GLN A 45 5.20 -1.62 -15.13
CA GLN A 45 4.44 -1.39 -16.36
C GLN A 45 5.29 -0.69 -17.43
N LEU A 46 5.97 0.40 -17.06
CA LEU A 46 6.82 1.17 -17.97
C LEU A 46 8.06 0.37 -18.41
N LEU A 47 8.68 -0.41 -17.52
CA LEU A 47 9.77 -1.32 -17.89
C LEU A 47 9.29 -2.33 -18.95
N MET A 48 8.17 -3.01 -18.70
CA MET A 48 7.61 -3.99 -19.63
C MET A 48 7.26 -3.36 -20.99
N LEU A 49 6.61 -2.19 -21.02
CA LEU A 49 6.32 -1.45 -22.25
C LEU A 49 7.59 -0.97 -22.99
N SER A 50 8.72 -0.90 -22.29
CA SER A 50 10.03 -0.57 -22.86
C SER A 50 10.81 -1.81 -23.31
N GLY A 51 10.23 -3.02 -23.20
CA GLY A 51 10.86 -4.28 -23.57
C GLY A 51 11.73 -4.91 -22.47
N ILE A 52 11.64 -4.43 -21.23
CA ILE A 52 12.37 -4.98 -20.07
C ILE A 52 11.38 -5.73 -19.18
N GLY A 53 11.51 -7.05 -19.08
CA GLY A 53 10.61 -7.87 -18.27
C GLY A 53 10.53 -9.33 -18.74
N PRO A 54 9.49 -10.09 -18.34
CA PRO A 54 9.40 -11.51 -18.65
C PRO A 54 9.27 -11.76 -20.17
N LYS A 55 10.30 -12.33 -20.80
CA LYS A 55 10.40 -12.50 -22.27
C LYS A 55 9.16 -13.11 -22.92
N LYS A 56 8.58 -14.14 -22.31
CA LYS A 56 7.37 -14.82 -22.83
C LYS A 56 6.17 -13.87 -22.86
N HIS A 57 5.91 -13.18 -21.74
CA HIS A 57 4.82 -12.22 -21.60
C HIS A 57 4.93 -11.06 -22.59
N LEU A 58 6.15 -10.52 -22.74
CA LEU A 58 6.40 -9.42 -23.68
C LEU A 58 6.17 -9.86 -25.14
N SER A 59 6.66 -11.04 -25.50
CA SER A 59 6.49 -11.60 -26.85
C SER A 59 5.01 -11.83 -27.20
N GLU A 60 4.21 -12.33 -26.25
CA GLU A 60 2.77 -12.57 -26.41
C GLU A 60 1.99 -11.27 -26.72
N LEU A 61 2.48 -10.13 -26.24
CA LEU A 61 1.89 -8.80 -26.48
C LEU A 61 2.53 -8.06 -27.66
N GLY A 62 3.41 -8.72 -28.43
CA GLY A 62 4.11 -8.12 -29.56
C GLY A 62 5.12 -7.04 -29.16
N ILE A 63 5.63 -7.08 -27.93
CA ILE A 63 6.65 -6.16 -27.43
C ILE A 63 8.03 -6.77 -27.72
N ARG A 64 8.88 -6.00 -28.42
CA ARG A 64 10.28 -6.41 -28.63
C ARG A 64 11.00 -6.51 -27.30
N VAL A 65 11.56 -7.68 -27.01
CA VAL A 65 12.35 -7.91 -25.80
C VAL A 65 13.73 -7.26 -25.94
N VAL A 66 14.03 -6.35 -25.03
CA VAL A 66 15.34 -5.71 -24.86
C VAL A 66 16.15 -6.46 -23.82
N GLN A 67 15.54 -6.78 -22.69
CA GLN A 67 16.18 -7.49 -21.61
C GLN A 67 15.16 -8.40 -20.91
N ASP A 68 15.48 -9.69 -20.82
CA ASP A 68 14.67 -10.65 -20.08
C ASP A 68 14.96 -10.51 -18.59
N LEU A 69 13.98 -10.02 -17.83
CA LEU A 69 13.99 -9.93 -16.37
C LEU A 69 12.66 -10.49 -15.86
N PRO A 70 12.58 -11.80 -15.54
CA PRO A 70 11.33 -12.43 -15.15
C PRO A 70 10.77 -11.89 -13.82
N GLY A 71 11.58 -11.18 -13.02
CA GLY A 71 11.14 -10.54 -11.78
C GLY A 71 10.36 -9.22 -11.97
N VAL A 72 10.36 -8.60 -13.16
CA VAL A 72 9.64 -7.33 -13.38
C VAL A 72 8.13 -7.58 -13.29
N GLY A 73 7.49 -6.90 -12.34
CA GLY A 73 6.06 -7.03 -12.07
C GLY A 73 5.73 -8.12 -11.05
N GLU A 74 6.65 -9.00 -10.68
CA GLU A 74 6.43 -10.04 -9.66
C GLU A 74 6.76 -9.51 -8.25
N ASN A 75 6.52 -10.31 -7.20
CA ASN A 75 6.82 -9.90 -5.80
C ASN A 75 6.07 -8.63 -5.35
N LEU A 76 4.85 -8.39 -5.88
CA LEU A 76 3.99 -7.32 -5.38
C LEU A 76 3.64 -7.62 -3.92
N MET A 77 3.95 -6.67 -3.05
CA MET A 77 3.60 -6.68 -1.62
C MET A 77 2.81 -5.44 -1.29
N ASP A 78 2.03 -5.52 -0.21
CA ASP A 78 1.30 -4.40 0.36
C ASP A 78 0.99 -4.70 1.82
N HIS A 79 0.81 -3.66 2.61
CA HIS A 79 0.21 -3.83 3.93
C HIS A 79 -1.31 -3.90 3.76
N VAL A 80 -1.87 -5.06 4.08
CA VAL A 80 -3.32 -5.26 4.10
C VAL A 80 -3.82 -5.12 5.53
N ALA A 81 -4.91 -4.37 5.71
CA ALA A 81 -5.54 -4.16 7.00
C ALA A 81 -6.95 -4.76 7.04
N PHE A 82 -7.41 -5.06 8.25
CA PHE A 82 -8.75 -5.56 8.51
C PHE A 82 -9.68 -4.40 8.94
N GLY A 83 -10.63 -4.04 8.08
CA GLY A 83 -11.57 -2.92 8.31
C GLY A 83 -12.83 -3.29 9.11
N GLY A 84 -12.87 -4.45 9.76
CA GLY A 84 -14.08 -4.98 10.38
C GLY A 84 -14.35 -4.55 11.82
N LEU A 85 -13.36 -3.99 12.52
CA LEU A 85 -13.48 -3.66 13.95
C LEU A 85 -13.92 -2.21 14.15
N THR A 86 -15.08 -2.01 14.76
CA THR A 86 -15.61 -0.69 15.11
C THR A 86 -16.33 -0.80 16.44
N TRP A 87 -16.15 0.20 17.29
CA TRP A 87 -16.82 0.32 18.58
C TRP A 87 -17.70 1.55 18.56
N THR A 88 -18.89 1.45 19.14
CA THR A 88 -19.72 2.61 19.48
C THR A 88 -19.40 3.10 20.88
N VAL A 89 -19.60 4.38 21.13
CA VAL A 89 -19.49 5.01 22.45
C VAL A 89 -20.79 5.72 22.78
N ASP A 90 -21.06 5.94 24.08
CA ASP A 90 -22.29 6.60 24.52
C ASP A 90 -22.25 8.12 24.28
N ASP A 91 -21.06 8.72 24.41
CA ASP A 91 -20.86 10.15 24.24
C ASP A 91 -20.61 10.53 22.77
N PRO A 92 -21.08 11.71 22.31
CA PRO A 92 -20.90 12.17 20.93
C PRO A 92 -19.49 12.75 20.67
N ILE A 93 -18.46 11.98 21.00
CA ILE A 93 -17.04 12.40 20.95
C ILE A 93 -16.28 11.86 19.74
N GLY A 94 -16.82 10.87 19.05
CA GLY A 94 -16.20 10.31 17.85
C GLY A 94 -16.33 11.25 16.65
N LEU A 95 -15.27 11.34 15.85
CA LEU A 95 -15.23 12.10 14.60
C LEU A 95 -16.17 11.48 13.57
N GLN A 96 -17.05 12.31 13.00
CA GLN A 96 -17.88 11.96 11.86
C GLN A 96 -17.41 12.73 10.63
N LEU A 97 -17.19 12.04 9.52
CA LEU A 97 -16.71 12.69 8.31
C LEU A 97 -17.73 13.70 7.76
N ALA A 98 -19.02 13.49 8.03
CA ALA A 98 -20.09 14.43 7.71
C ALA A 98 -19.88 15.80 8.38
N ASP A 99 -19.47 15.83 9.66
CA ASP A 99 -19.19 17.08 10.38
C ASP A 99 -17.89 17.73 9.90
N ILE A 100 -16.87 16.91 9.57
CA ILE A 100 -15.58 17.36 9.03
C ILE A 100 -15.77 18.15 7.71
N VAL A 101 -16.66 17.68 6.83
CA VAL A 101 -16.89 18.31 5.52
C VAL A 101 -17.99 19.38 5.53
N ASN A 102 -18.71 19.53 6.66
CA ASN A 102 -19.81 20.49 6.76
C ASN A 102 -19.27 21.92 6.91
N PRO A 103 -19.52 22.83 5.95
CA PRO A 103 -19.00 24.20 6.02
C PRO A 103 -19.66 25.05 7.12
N ALA A 104 -20.80 24.61 7.66
CA ALA A 104 -21.43 25.25 8.81
C ALA A 104 -20.77 24.87 10.15
N HIS A 105 -19.99 23.78 10.19
CA HIS A 105 -19.25 23.39 11.37
C HIS A 105 -18.03 24.31 11.57
N PRO A 106 -17.68 24.71 12.80
CA PRO A 106 -16.52 25.57 13.05
C PRO A 106 -15.17 24.98 12.61
N TYR A 107 -15.08 23.68 12.29
CA TYR A 107 -13.82 23.01 11.99
C TYR A 107 -13.00 23.69 10.89
N ILE A 108 -13.64 24.13 9.80
CA ILE A 108 -12.93 24.83 8.71
C ILE A 108 -12.36 26.16 9.22
N LYS A 109 -13.13 26.91 10.01
CA LYS A 109 -12.70 28.18 10.61
C LYS A 109 -11.54 27.94 11.58
N ASP A 110 -11.67 26.98 12.48
CA ASP A 110 -10.66 26.64 13.50
C ASP A 110 -9.34 26.23 12.83
N PHE A 111 -9.41 25.49 11.73
CA PHE A 111 -8.22 25.09 10.97
C PHE A 111 -7.57 26.26 10.23
N LEU A 112 -8.36 27.12 9.59
CA LEU A 112 -7.84 28.21 8.76
C LEU A 112 -7.30 29.38 9.59
N ILE A 113 -7.95 29.70 10.71
CA ILE A 113 -7.63 30.86 11.55
C ILE A 113 -6.77 30.43 12.73
N GLU A 114 -7.26 29.49 13.55
CA GLU A 114 -6.63 29.10 14.83
C GLU A 114 -5.58 28.00 14.68
N ARG A 115 -5.47 27.39 13.49
CA ARG A 115 -4.59 26.24 13.21
C ARG A 115 -4.85 25.06 14.16
N SER A 116 -6.12 24.85 14.51
CA SER A 116 -6.57 23.83 15.46
C SER A 116 -7.80 23.08 14.94
N GLY A 117 -8.30 22.13 15.73
CA GLY A 117 -9.51 21.36 15.44
C GLY A 117 -9.27 20.10 14.59
N PRO A 118 -10.31 19.28 14.35
CA PRO A 118 -10.17 17.94 13.77
C PRO A 118 -9.55 17.86 12.37
N LEU A 119 -9.56 18.94 11.61
CA LEU A 119 -8.90 19.00 10.30
C LEU A 119 -7.36 18.96 10.40
N THR A 120 -6.78 19.12 11.59
CA THR A 120 -5.34 18.87 11.81
C THR A 120 -5.00 17.39 11.97
N ILE A 121 -6.01 16.51 12.10
CA ILE A 121 -5.83 15.09 12.34
C ILE A 121 -5.76 14.36 10.98
N PRO A 122 -4.68 13.62 10.67
CA PRO A 122 -4.52 12.98 9.37
C PRO A 122 -5.48 11.79 9.23
N GLY A 123 -6.63 12.01 8.58
CA GLY A 123 -7.62 10.96 8.33
C GLY A 123 -8.20 10.36 9.61
N ALA A 124 -8.36 11.19 10.66
CA ALA A 124 -8.81 10.77 11.99
C ALA A 124 -7.89 9.74 12.71
N CYS A 125 -6.69 9.46 12.19
CA CYS A 125 -5.71 8.61 12.84
C CYS A 125 -5.01 9.36 13.99
N GLU A 126 -5.19 8.88 15.21
CA GLU A 126 -4.68 9.57 16.42
C GLU A 126 -3.61 8.77 17.18
N ALA A 127 -3.56 7.44 16.99
CA ALA A 127 -2.59 6.60 17.66
C ALA A 127 -2.21 5.37 16.81
N LEU A 128 -0.96 4.94 16.98
CA LEU A 128 -0.42 3.72 16.38
C LEU A 128 0.15 2.84 17.47
N ALA A 129 -0.01 1.52 17.32
CA ALA A 129 0.70 0.55 18.16
C ALA A 129 1.31 -0.56 17.30
N PHE A 130 2.56 -0.91 17.56
CA PHE A 130 3.27 -1.98 16.86
C PHE A 130 3.40 -3.19 17.78
N ILE A 131 3.01 -4.37 17.28
CA ILE A 131 2.95 -5.61 18.06
C ILE A 131 3.75 -6.70 17.35
N ASP A 132 4.60 -7.38 18.12
CA ASP A 132 5.21 -8.66 17.74
C ASP A 132 4.28 -9.76 18.28
N THR A 133 3.41 -10.29 17.41
CA THR A 133 2.39 -11.28 17.82
C THR A 133 3.00 -12.60 18.27
N LYS A 134 4.24 -12.90 17.84
CA LYS A 134 4.97 -14.11 18.21
C LYS A 134 5.66 -13.96 19.56
N ASN A 135 6.08 -12.75 19.92
CA ASN A 135 6.81 -12.45 21.15
C ASN A 135 6.25 -11.19 21.86
N PRO A 136 4.99 -11.16 22.30
CA PRO A 136 4.32 -9.95 22.77
C PRO A 136 4.93 -9.32 24.03
N LYS A 137 5.74 -10.08 24.79
CA LYS A 137 6.46 -9.59 25.98
C LYS A 137 7.83 -8.97 25.66
N LYS A 138 8.34 -9.13 24.45
CA LYS A 138 9.67 -8.65 24.04
C LYS A 138 9.56 -7.21 23.54
N ARG A 139 10.10 -6.25 24.30
CA ARG A 139 10.11 -4.82 23.93
C ARG A 139 10.92 -4.50 22.66
N GLN A 140 11.90 -5.33 22.32
CA GLN A 140 12.75 -5.19 21.13
C GLN A 140 12.45 -6.31 20.11
N GLY A 141 11.15 -6.53 19.86
CA GLY A 141 10.66 -7.48 18.86
C GLY A 141 10.68 -6.91 17.44
N LEU A 142 10.35 -7.74 16.46
CA LEU A 142 10.08 -7.30 15.08
C LEU A 142 8.56 -7.29 14.90
N PRO A 143 7.90 -6.13 14.83
CA PRO A 143 6.46 -6.08 14.76
C PRO A 143 5.97 -6.63 13.43
N ASP A 144 4.96 -7.50 13.51
CA ASP A 144 4.27 -8.11 12.39
C ASP A 144 2.82 -7.61 12.26
N ILE A 145 2.30 -6.92 13.29
CA ILE A 145 1.04 -6.17 13.27
C ILE A 145 1.24 -4.71 13.68
N GLU A 146 0.58 -3.81 12.96
CA GLU A 146 0.28 -2.45 13.41
C GLU A 146 -1.21 -2.33 13.73
N LEU A 147 -1.55 -1.66 14.83
CA LEU A 147 -2.91 -1.26 15.17
C LEU A 147 -3.06 0.22 14.84
N LEU A 148 -3.76 0.51 13.74
CA LEU A 148 -4.08 1.87 13.31
C LEU A 148 -5.36 2.32 14.01
N PHE A 149 -5.25 3.20 15.01
CA PHE A 149 -6.40 3.73 15.75
C PHE A 149 -6.98 4.96 15.07
N ILE A 150 -8.28 4.93 14.79
CA ILE A 150 -9.01 6.01 14.16
C ILE A 150 -10.14 6.45 15.11
N GLY A 151 -10.15 7.75 15.43
CA GLY A 151 -11.13 8.37 16.33
C GLY A 151 -12.53 8.54 15.74
N GLY A 152 -12.89 7.74 14.74
CA GLY A 152 -14.19 7.75 14.06
C GLY A 152 -14.69 6.32 13.80
N GLY A 153 -16.00 6.13 13.76
CA GLY A 153 -16.61 4.82 13.57
C GLY A 153 -16.66 4.42 12.10
N PHE A 154 -15.82 3.47 11.67
CA PHE A 154 -15.77 3.01 10.27
C PHE A 154 -17.13 2.59 9.70
N LYS A 155 -17.89 1.83 10.49
CA LYS A 155 -19.24 1.36 10.12
C LYS A 155 -20.32 2.44 10.24
N GLY A 156 -20.08 3.47 11.05
CA GLY A 156 -21.00 4.62 11.18
C GLY A 156 -20.81 5.66 10.08
N ASP A 157 -19.72 5.58 9.31
CA ASP A 157 -19.38 6.55 8.29
C ASP A 157 -19.99 6.21 6.91
N ILE A 158 -20.45 7.22 6.19
CA ILE A 158 -21.05 7.06 4.86
C ILE A 158 -19.99 7.12 3.75
N ILE A 159 -18.97 7.97 3.91
CA ILE A 159 -18.02 8.32 2.86
C ILE A 159 -16.81 7.39 2.90
N LEU A 160 -16.31 7.08 4.09
CA LEU A 160 -15.09 6.30 4.27
C LEU A 160 -15.18 4.88 3.67
N PRO A 161 -16.27 4.10 3.85
CA PRO A 161 -16.42 2.81 3.18
C PRO A 161 -16.44 2.90 1.64
N ILE A 162 -16.95 4.01 1.08
CA ILE A 162 -16.95 4.24 -0.38
C ILE A 162 -15.52 4.46 -0.87
N ILE A 163 -14.77 5.33 -0.20
CA ILE A 163 -13.37 5.63 -0.55
C ILE A 163 -12.51 4.35 -0.48
N MET A 164 -12.77 3.49 0.50
CA MET A 164 -12.03 2.24 0.69
C MET A 164 -12.54 1.06 -0.15
N GLY A 165 -13.52 1.30 -1.04
CA GLY A 165 -13.94 0.33 -2.06
C GLY A 165 -14.89 -0.77 -1.58
N PHE A 166 -15.53 -0.62 -0.42
CA PHE A 166 -16.56 -1.56 0.02
C PHE A 166 -17.78 -1.51 -0.90
N ASN A 167 -18.34 -2.65 -1.28
CA ASN A 167 -19.50 -2.71 -2.17
C ASN A 167 -20.81 -2.23 -1.50
N ASP A 168 -21.88 -2.05 -2.29
CA ASP A 168 -23.18 -1.60 -1.81
C ASP A 168 -23.77 -2.49 -0.72
N LYS A 169 -23.59 -3.82 -0.82
CA LYS A 169 -24.12 -4.77 0.16
C LYS A 169 -23.53 -4.54 1.54
N MET A 170 -22.20 -4.37 1.61
CA MET A 170 -21.49 -4.07 2.85
C MET A 170 -21.90 -2.72 3.42
N ARG A 171 -21.97 -1.69 2.58
CA ARG A 171 -22.39 -0.35 3.01
C ARG A 171 -23.82 -0.35 3.56
N HIS A 172 -24.74 -1.09 2.95
CA HIS A 172 -26.13 -1.19 3.42
C HIS A 172 -26.24 -1.85 4.81
N ILE A 173 -25.44 -2.87 5.09
CA ILE A 173 -25.39 -3.51 6.42
C ILE A 173 -24.97 -2.50 7.50
N TRP A 174 -24.02 -1.62 7.17
CA TRP A 174 -23.44 -0.66 8.10
C TRP A 174 -24.29 0.61 8.28
N GLN A 175 -25.19 0.94 7.34
CA GLN A 175 -26.07 2.12 7.42
C GLN A 175 -26.86 2.25 8.73
N LYS A 176 -27.16 1.13 9.41
CA LYS A 176 -27.85 1.15 10.71
C LYS A 176 -27.06 1.86 11.83
N TYR A 177 -25.76 2.07 11.64
CA TYR A 177 -24.87 2.73 12.59
C TYR A 177 -24.60 4.21 12.26
N ASN A 178 -25.24 4.78 11.24
CA ASN A 178 -24.94 6.14 10.74
C ASN A 178 -25.19 7.28 11.72
N LYS A 179 -25.83 7.01 12.86
CA LYS A 179 -26.07 7.97 13.95
C LYS A 179 -25.21 7.70 15.18
N ASP A 180 -24.44 6.62 15.17
CA ASP A 180 -23.63 6.25 16.32
C ASP A 180 -22.28 6.96 16.25
N HIS A 181 -21.81 7.41 17.40
CA HIS A 181 -20.44 7.86 17.57
C HIS A 181 -19.57 6.67 17.98
N GLY A 182 -18.32 6.67 17.53
CA GLY A 182 -17.47 5.51 17.70
C GLY A 182 -16.03 5.75 17.28
N TRP A 183 -15.26 4.68 17.37
CA TRP A 183 -13.87 4.60 16.96
C TRP A 183 -13.59 3.24 16.32
N CYS A 184 -12.50 3.11 15.58
CA CYS A 184 -12.07 1.83 15.04
C CYS A 184 -10.56 1.61 15.21
N ILE A 185 -10.18 0.35 15.15
CA ILE A 185 -8.80 -0.07 14.99
C ILE A 185 -8.76 -0.92 13.73
N LEU A 186 -7.81 -0.62 12.85
CA LEU A 186 -7.51 -1.43 11.69
C LEU A 186 -6.21 -2.20 11.99
N PRO A 187 -6.29 -3.48 12.40
CA PRO A 187 -5.10 -4.33 12.45
C PRO A 187 -4.54 -4.48 11.04
N MET A 188 -3.25 -4.22 10.91
CA MET A 188 -2.55 -4.18 9.64
C MET A 188 -1.36 -5.13 9.66
N LEU A 189 -1.26 -5.96 8.62
CA LEU A 189 -0.18 -6.92 8.46
C LEU A 189 1.07 -6.25 7.89
N LEU A 190 2.14 -6.21 8.67
CA LEU A 190 3.38 -5.53 8.34
C LEU A 190 4.38 -6.41 7.57
N LYS A 191 4.26 -7.74 7.72
CA LYS A 191 5.19 -8.71 7.16
C LYS A 191 4.47 -9.81 6.37
N PRO A 192 3.71 -9.44 5.33
CA PRO A 192 2.96 -10.40 4.54
C PRO A 192 3.90 -11.42 3.89
N LYS A 193 3.47 -12.68 3.86
CA LYS A 193 4.12 -13.79 3.16
C LYS A 193 3.55 -13.99 1.75
N SER A 194 2.28 -13.67 1.57
CA SER A 194 1.65 -13.65 0.24
C SER A 194 2.39 -12.73 -0.73
N ARG A 195 2.44 -13.12 -2.01
CA ARG A 195 3.08 -12.33 -3.08
C ARG A 195 2.16 -12.25 -4.29
N GLY A 196 1.94 -11.02 -4.74
CA GLY A 196 1.18 -10.72 -5.93
C GLY A 196 2.04 -10.43 -7.14
N ARG A 197 1.37 -9.94 -8.19
CA ARG A 197 2.00 -9.50 -9.44
C ARG A 197 1.25 -8.37 -10.15
N VAL A 198 1.95 -7.71 -11.06
CA VAL A 198 1.46 -6.70 -12.02
C VAL A 198 1.83 -7.16 -13.43
N ARG A 199 0.84 -7.28 -14.33
CA ARG A 199 1.06 -7.69 -15.73
C ARG A 199 0.43 -6.72 -16.71
N LEU A 200 1.07 -6.55 -17.87
CA LEU A 200 0.43 -5.84 -18.98
C LEU A 200 -0.74 -6.64 -19.53
N LEU A 201 -1.86 -5.97 -19.80
CA LEU A 201 -2.98 -6.53 -20.58
C LEU A 201 -2.86 -6.23 -22.08
N ALA A 202 -2.10 -5.19 -22.45
CA ALA A 202 -1.88 -4.79 -23.83
C ALA A 202 -0.56 -4.01 -23.96
N ASN A 203 -0.01 -3.95 -25.18
CA ASN A 203 1.07 -3.02 -25.55
C ASN A 203 0.53 -1.59 -25.74
N ASN A 204 -0.10 -1.03 -24.69
CA ASN A 204 -0.70 0.29 -24.70
C ASN A 204 -0.73 0.86 -23.28
N ILE A 205 -0.04 1.99 -23.07
CA ILE A 205 0.03 2.66 -21.76
C ILE A 205 -1.33 3.07 -21.20
N ASN A 206 -2.33 3.34 -22.06
CA ASN A 206 -3.66 3.74 -21.63
C ASN A 206 -4.50 2.56 -21.10
N VAL A 207 -4.03 1.32 -21.30
CA VAL A 207 -4.66 0.13 -20.73
C VAL A 207 -4.06 -0.08 -19.35
N LYS A 208 -4.92 -0.04 -18.32
CA LYS A 208 -4.50 -0.32 -16.94
C LYS A 208 -3.95 -1.75 -16.85
N PRO A 209 -2.85 -1.98 -16.13
CA PRO A 209 -2.31 -3.32 -15.98
C PRO A 209 -3.26 -4.19 -15.15
N GLU A 210 -3.12 -5.51 -15.30
CA GLU A 210 -3.66 -6.46 -14.35
C GLU A 210 -2.86 -6.34 -13.05
N ILE A 211 -3.56 -6.25 -11.92
CA ILE A 211 -2.96 -6.21 -10.58
C ILE A 211 -3.60 -7.34 -9.78
N VAL A 212 -2.79 -8.31 -9.38
CA VAL A 212 -3.23 -9.47 -8.59
C VAL A 212 -2.44 -9.47 -7.29
N PRO A 213 -2.98 -8.93 -6.18
CA PRO A 213 -2.24 -8.82 -4.92
C PRO A 213 -2.05 -10.16 -4.18
N ASN A 214 -2.91 -11.16 -4.44
CA ASN A 214 -2.92 -12.45 -3.73
C ASN A 214 -3.00 -12.31 -2.19
N TYR A 215 -3.74 -11.32 -1.67
CA TYR A 215 -3.86 -11.15 -0.22
C TYR A 215 -4.31 -12.43 0.47
N PHE A 216 -3.56 -12.83 1.51
CA PHE A 216 -3.83 -14.02 2.32
C PHE A 216 -3.83 -15.35 1.55
N GLU A 217 -3.05 -15.44 0.46
CA GLU A 217 -2.74 -16.72 -0.17
C GLU A 217 -1.93 -17.62 0.79
N ASP A 218 -0.98 -17.03 1.53
CA ASP A 218 -0.26 -17.72 2.59
C ASP A 218 -1.11 -17.77 3.88
N PRO A 219 -1.37 -18.96 4.45
CA PRO A 219 -2.18 -19.10 5.67
C PRO A 219 -1.54 -18.48 6.92
N GLU A 220 -0.23 -18.22 6.94
CA GLU A 220 0.42 -17.52 8.05
C GLU A 220 -0.08 -16.07 8.16
N ASP A 221 -0.40 -15.42 7.04
CA ASP A 221 -0.93 -14.06 7.02
C ASP A 221 -2.27 -13.96 7.75
N ILE A 222 -3.15 -14.97 7.58
CA ILE A 222 -4.42 -15.07 8.32
C ILE A 222 -4.16 -15.26 9.81
N LYS A 223 -3.26 -16.16 10.20
CA LYS A 223 -2.95 -16.42 11.61
C LYS A 223 -2.44 -15.17 12.32
N THR A 224 -1.50 -14.45 11.72
CA THR A 224 -0.96 -13.20 12.25
C THR A 224 -2.04 -12.12 12.34
N MET A 225 -2.91 -12.00 11.33
CA MET A 225 -4.03 -11.07 11.35
C MET A 225 -5.03 -11.37 12.47
N ILE A 226 -5.38 -12.65 12.70
CA ILE A 226 -6.24 -13.06 13.82
C ILE A 226 -5.63 -12.65 15.16
N ALA A 227 -4.31 -12.85 15.35
CA ALA A 227 -3.64 -12.39 16.57
C ALA A 227 -3.73 -10.86 16.74
N GLY A 228 -3.59 -10.10 15.65
CA GLY A 228 -3.80 -8.65 15.62
C GLY A 228 -5.23 -8.22 15.97
N ILE A 229 -6.24 -8.94 15.45
CA ILE A 229 -7.65 -8.73 15.78
C ILE A 229 -7.90 -8.93 17.28
N LYS A 230 -7.39 -10.03 17.86
CA LYS A 230 -7.54 -10.30 19.29
C LYS A 230 -6.87 -9.23 20.14
N ALA A 231 -5.70 -8.74 19.73
CA ALA A 231 -5.03 -7.62 20.39
C ALA A 231 -5.88 -6.33 20.33
N ALA A 232 -6.43 -5.98 19.17
CA ALA A 232 -7.31 -4.83 19.02
C ALA A 232 -8.59 -4.94 19.86
N ILE A 233 -9.21 -6.13 19.92
CA ILE A 233 -10.36 -6.40 20.79
C ILE A 233 -10.00 -6.16 22.26
N SER A 234 -8.82 -6.58 22.70
CA SER A 234 -8.37 -6.35 24.08
C SER A 234 -8.25 -4.86 24.43
N VAL A 235 -7.87 -4.00 23.46
CA VAL A 235 -7.81 -2.53 23.64
C VAL A 235 -9.21 -1.98 23.92
N GLY A 236 -10.22 -2.41 23.16
CA GLY A 236 -11.61 -2.01 23.37
C GLY A 236 -12.22 -2.48 24.69
N GLN A 237 -11.64 -3.50 25.31
CA GLN A 237 -12.06 -4.03 26.61
C GLN A 237 -11.35 -3.38 27.81
N THR A 238 -10.42 -2.44 27.58
CA THR A 238 -9.74 -1.75 28.67
C THR A 238 -10.70 -0.90 29.51
N LYS A 239 -10.37 -0.68 30.78
CA LYS A 239 -11.16 0.18 31.69
C LYS A 239 -11.36 1.60 31.14
N ALA A 240 -10.34 2.14 30.47
CA ALA A 240 -10.41 3.46 29.83
C ALA A 240 -11.51 3.49 28.76
N MET A 241 -11.52 2.52 27.84
CA MET A 241 -12.56 2.42 26.81
C MET A 241 -13.94 2.11 27.39
N GLN A 242 -14.02 1.25 28.41
CA GLN A 242 -15.29 0.94 29.09
C GLN A 242 -15.91 2.18 29.76
N THR A 243 -15.11 3.14 30.22
CA THR A 243 -15.60 4.40 30.81
C THR A 243 -16.34 5.26 29.79
N LEU A 244 -16.05 5.10 28.49
CA LEU A 244 -16.75 5.77 27.39
C LEU A 244 -18.01 5.02 26.91
N GLY A 245 -18.40 3.95 27.62
CA GLY A 245 -19.48 3.07 27.17
C GLY A 245 -19.15 2.28 25.91
N SER A 246 -17.85 2.09 25.61
CA SER A 246 -17.38 1.51 24.35
C SER A 246 -17.89 0.07 24.12
N ARG A 247 -18.55 -0.19 22.98
CA ARG A 247 -19.14 -1.50 22.63
C ARG A 247 -18.75 -1.93 21.22
N LEU A 248 -18.17 -3.13 21.08
CA LEU A 248 -17.79 -3.69 19.78
C LEU A 248 -19.04 -4.00 18.95
N LEU A 249 -19.05 -3.53 17.70
CA LEU A 249 -20.05 -3.90 16.70
C LEU A 249 -19.71 -5.25 16.08
N ASN A 250 -20.39 -6.31 16.52
CA ASN A 250 -20.12 -7.71 16.19
C ASN A 250 -20.91 -8.25 14.99
N ASP A 251 -21.08 -7.43 13.93
CA ASP A 251 -21.78 -7.89 12.71
C ASP A 251 -21.13 -9.11 12.09
N THR A 252 -21.91 -10.19 11.96
CA THR A 252 -21.56 -11.29 11.06
C THR A 252 -21.84 -10.87 9.62
N LEU A 253 -20.85 -11.06 8.75
CA LEU A 253 -20.92 -10.65 7.36
C LEU A 253 -21.51 -11.75 6.47
N PRO A 254 -22.11 -11.38 5.32
CA PRO A 254 -22.66 -12.35 4.39
C PRO A 254 -21.61 -13.35 3.89
N GLY A 255 -21.92 -14.64 4.02
CA GLY A 255 -21.00 -15.74 3.71
C GLY A 255 -20.25 -16.29 4.94
N CYS A 256 -20.36 -15.63 6.10
CA CYS A 256 -19.68 -16.04 7.34
C CYS A 256 -20.66 -16.56 8.42
N GLU A 257 -21.97 -16.63 8.14
CA GLU A 257 -23.02 -16.96 9.11
C GLU A 257 -22.96 -18.40 9.63
N SER A 258 -22.38 -19.31 8.86
CA SER A 258 -22.26 -20.72 9.23
C SER A 258 -21.12 -21.01 10.22
N TYR A 259 -20.24 -20.04 10.47
CA TYR A 259 -19.11 -20.23 11.36
C TYR A 259 -19.45 -19.78 12.78
N GLU A 260 -19.02 -20.56 13.77
CA GLU A 260 -19.15 -20.20 15.19
C GLU A 260 -18.43 -18.88 15.46
N TYR A 261 -19.11 -17.94 16.11
CA TYR A 261 -18.55 -16.63 16.44
C TYR A 261 -17.24 -16.79 17.22
N ASP A 262 -16.28 -15.93 16.91
CA ASP A 262 -14.94 -15.89 17.52
C ASP A 262 -14.01 -17.09 17.22
N SER A 263 -14.46 -18.05 16.41
CA SER A 263 -13.64 -19.16 15.91
C SER A 263 -12.63 -18.73 14.85
N TYR A 264 -11.64 -19.58 14.57
CA TYR A 264 -10.67 -19.35 13.49
C TYR A 264 -11.36 -19.18 12.13
N ALA A 265 -12.31 -20.07 11.79
CA ALA A 265 -13.00 -20.05 10.51
C ALA A 265 -13.88 -18.80 10.35
N TYR A 266 -14.49 -18.33 11.43
CA TYR A 266 -15.22 -17.07 11.46
C TYR A 266 -14.29 -15.90 11.12
N TRP A 267 -13.17 -15.77 11.84
CA TRP A 267 -12.25 -14.65 11.59
C TRP A 267 -11.59 -14.71 10.21
N GLU A 268 -11.21 -15.89 9.71
CA GLU A 268 -10.68 -16.03 8.35
C GLU A 268 -11.71 -15.53 7.31
N CYS A 269 -12.97 -15.93 7.44
CA CYS A 269 -14.03 -15.48 6.55
C CYS A 269 -14.18 -13.95 6.58
N LEU A 270 -14.20 -13.35 7.77
CA LEU A 270 -14.28 -11.89 7.90
C LEU A 270 -13.05 -11.20 7.31
N ILE A 271 -11.83 -11.66 7.61
CA ILE A 271 -10.58 -11.09 7.08
C ILE A 271 -10.64 -11.05 5.56
N ARG A 272 -10.99 -12.16 4.90
CA ARG A 272 -11.08 -12.22 3.44
C ARG A 272 -12.19 -11.34 2.86
N THR A 273 -13.23 -11.04 3.64
CA THR A 273 -14.41 -10.26 3.19
C THR A 273 -14.23 -8.75 3.34
N VAL A 274 -13.58 -8.28 4.42
CA VAL A 274 -13.45 -6.83 4.73
C VAL A 274 -12.00 -6.37 4.89
N SER A 275 -11.15 -6.89 4.02
CA SER A 275 -9.79 -6.41 3.88
C SER A 275 -9.70 -5.12 3.08
N VAL A 276 -8.78 -4.26 3.48
CA VAL A 276 -8.49 -3.00 2.81
C VAL A 276 -6.99 -2.88 2.57
N THR A 277 -6.64 -2.40 1.39
CA THR A 277 -5.28 -1.89 1.14
C THR A 277 -5.12 -0.57 1.87
N ILE A 278 -3.92 -0.31 2.36
CA ILE A 278 -3.51 1.02 2.80
C ILE A 278 -2.47 1.65 1.85
N TYR A 279 -2.44 1.15 0.61
CA TYR A 279 -1.70 1.70 -0.54
C TYR A 279 -0.17 1.67 -0.38
N HIS A 280 0.36 0.68 0.32
CA HIS A 280 1.80 0.45 0.52
C HIS A 280 2.39 -0.53 -0.51
N TYR A 281 1.93 -0.44 -1.75
CA TYR A 281 2.44 -1.28 -2.84
C TYR A 281 3.96 -1.19 -2.97
N SER A 282 4.62 -2.34 -3.04
CA SER A 282 6.08 -2.45 -3.09
C SER A 282 6.55 -3.73 -3.80
N GLY A 283 7.84 -3.80 -4.11
CA GLY A 283 8.54 -5.03 -4.49
C GLY A 283 8.53 -5.47 -5.95
N THR A 284 7.80 -4.78 -6.83
CA THR A 284 7.62 -5.17 -8.23
C THR A 284 8.81 -4.95 -9.16
N CYS A 285 9.86 -4.28 -8.68
CA CYS A 285 11.15 -4.14 -9.34
C CYS A 285 12.27 -4.46 -8.34
N LYS A 286 12.09 -5.57 -7.59
CA LYS A 286 12.92 -5.98 -6.47
C LYS A 286 14.43 -5.80 -6.71
N MET A 287 15.09 -5.13 -5.77
CA MET A 287 16.54 -5.15 -5.63
C MET A 287 17.01 -6.53 -5.15
N GLY A 288 18.11 -7.05 -5.70
CA GLY A 288 18.65 -8.34 -5.25
C GLY A 288 20.16 -8.46 -5.38
N PRO A 289 20.76 -9.46 -4.70
CA PRO A 289 22.18 -9.72 -4.80
C PRO A 289 22.55 -10.23 -6.21
N LYS A 290 23.84 -10.16 -6.54
CA LYS A 290 24.36 -10.71 -7.80
C LYS A 290 24.02 -12.21 -7.88
N GLY A 291 23.34 -12.60 -8.96
CA GLY A 291 22.93 -13.97 -9.21
C GLY A 291 21.51 -14.32 -8.75
N ASP A 292 20.77 -13.41 -8.09
CA ASP A 292 19.33 -13.59 -7.86
C ASP A 292 18.59 -13.52 -9.21
N PRO A 293 17.99 -14.63 -9.69
CA PRO A 293 17.31 -14.67 -11.00
C PRO A 293 16.01 -13.85 -11.03
N THR A 294 15.53 -13.40 -9.87
CA THR A 294 14.30 -12.62 -9.70
C THR A 294 14.58 -11.14 -9.42
N ALA A 295 15.85 -10.73 -9.33
CA ALA A 295 16.22 -9.34 -9.16
C ALA A 295 15.97 -8.53 -10.44
N VAL A 296 15.50 -7.29 -10.28
CA VAL A 296 15.33 -6.33 -11.37
C VAL A 296 16.42 -5.26 -11.32
N VAL A 297 16.80 -4.83 -10.12
CA VAL A 297 17.89 -3.89 -9.91
C VAL A 297 18.98 -4.45 -9.00
N ASP A 298 20.20 -3.95 -9.17
CA ASP A 298 21.33 -4.25 -8.30
C ASP A 298 21.35 -3.37 -7.02
N SER A 299 22.38 -3.53 -6.18
CA SER A 299 22.55 -2.75 -4.94
C SER A 299 22.83 -1.26 -5.17
N LYS A 300 23.08 -0.84 -6.41
CA LYS A 300 23.16 0.55 -6.84
C LYS A 300 21.89 0.98 -7.57
N LEU A 301 20.80 0.23 -7.45
CA LEU A 301 19.50 0.51 -8.05
C LEU A 301 19.51 0.55 -9.58
N LYS A 302 20.56 0.01 -10.22
CA LYS A 302 20.68 -0.06 -11.68
C LYS A 302 19.90 -1.24 -12.21
N VAL A 303 19.14 -1.03 -13.28
CA VAL A 303 18.41 -2.11 -13.95
C VAL A 303 19.40 -3.10 -14.55
N ILE A 304 19.27 -4.36 -14.16
CA ILE A 304 20.21 -5.41 -14.54
C ILE A 304 20.16 -5.61 -16.07
N GLY A 305 21.32 -5.49 -16.72
CA GLY A 305 21.44 -5.66 -18.18
C GLY A 305 21.09 -4.44 -19.02
N VAL A 306 20.75 -3.28 -18.41
CA VAL A 306 20.45 -2.03 -19.12
C VAL A 306 21.29 -0.88 -18.58
N GLN A 307 22.13 -0.30 -19.42
CA GLN A 307 23.04 0.79 -19.04
C GLN A 307 22.29 2.12 -18.92
N GLY A 308 22.69 2.96 -17.96
CA GLY A 308 22.11 4.29 -17.80
C GLY A 308 20.64 4.29 -17.37
N LEU A 309 20.16 3.22 -16.73
CA LEU A 309 18.80 3.12 -16.22
C LEU A 309 18.79 2.67 -14.75
N ARG A 310 18.06 3.40 -13.91
CA ARG A 310 17.80 3.05 -12.51
C ARG A 310 16.30 3.02 -12.20
N VAL A 311 15.91 2.30 -11.15
CA VAL A 311 14.57 2.40 -10.54
C VAL A 311 14.75 2.83 -9.09
N ALA A 312 14.01 3.83 -8.65
CA ALA A 312 14.13 4.37 -7.29
C ALA A 312 12.77 4.81 -6.74
N ASP A 313 11.98 3.83 -6.33
CA ASP A 313 10.69 3.99 -5.66
C ASP A 313 10.35 2.73 -4.84
N GLY A 314 9.15 2.62 -4.27
CA GLY A 314 8.75 1.47 -3.47
C GLY A 314 8.83 0.10 -4.17
N SER A 315 8.89 0.06 -5.51
CA SER A 315 9.05 -1.18 -6.28
C SER A 315 10.35 -1.91 -5.99
N ILE A 316 11.41 -1.22 -5.56
CA ILE A 316 12.72 -1.86 -5.37
C ILE A 316 12.85 -2.64 -4.06
N MET A 317 11.91 -2.46 -3.13
CA MET A 317 11.98 -3.08 -1.80
C MET A 317 11.93 -4.61 -1.93
N PRO A 318 12.98 -5.36 -1.51
CA PRO A 318 12.95 -6.81 -1.58
C PRO A 318 11.89 -7.42 -0.68
N GLU A 319 11.68 -6.79 0.46
CA GLU A 319 10.63 -7.05 1.43
C GLU A 319 10.09 -5.71 1.90
N VAL A 320 8.77 -5.59 2.05
CA VAL A 320 8.17 -4.39 2.64
C VAL A 320 8.64 -4.22 4.08
N VAL A 321 8.92 -2.98 4.48
CA VAL A 321 9.38 -2.67 5.84
C VAL A 321 8.21 -2.63 6.81
N SER A 322 8.44 -2.94 8.09
CA SER A 322 7.41 -2.82 9.15
C SER A 322 7.15 -1.36 9.55
N ALA A 323 6.73 -0.54 8.60
CA ALA A 323 6.39 0.87 8.79
C ALA A 323 5.56 1.39 7.60
N HIS A 324 5.00 2.58 7.74
CA HIS A 324 4.45 3.29 6.59
C HIS A 324 5.53 3.61 5.54
N THR A 325 5.24 3.38 4.26
CA THR A 325 6.29 3.31 3.22
C THR A 325 6.81 4.66 2.73
N ASN A 326 6.18 5.78 3.09
CA ASN A 326 6.60 7.11 2.65
C ASN A 326 8.04 7.46 3.07
N LEU A 327 8.36 7.35 4.37
CA LEU A 327 9.71 7.63 4.87
C LEU A 327 10.78 6.68 4.28
N PRO A 328 10.56 5.36 4.21
CA PRO A 328 11.45 4.45 3.49
C PRO A 328 11.70 4.84 2.03
N ILE A 329 10.68 5.33 1.32
CA ILE A 329 10.84 5.80 -0.07
C ILE A 329 11.68 7.07 -0.14
N TYR A 330 11.52 8.01 0.80
CA TYR A 330 12.42 9.17 0.90
C TYR A 330 13.86 8.75 1.17
N MET A 331 14.08 7.78 2.07
CA MET A 331 15.41 7.24 2.33
C MET A 331 16.04 6.62 1.06
N ILE A 332 15.25 5.88 0.26
CA ILE A 332 15.70 5.35 -1.03
C ILE A 332 16.11 6.49 -1.97
N ALA A 333 15.32 7.56 -2.05
CA ALA A 333 15.58 8.70 -2.90
C ALA A 333 16.84 9.49 -2.47
N GLU A 334 17.01 9.75 -1.17
CA GLU A 334 18.21 10.40 -0.63
C GLU A 334 19.45 9.56 -0.90
N LYS A 335 19.39 8.25 -0.64
CA LYS A 335 20.52 7.36 -0.89
C LYS A 335 20.87 7.28 -2.38
N LEU A 336 19.87 7.28 -3.26
CA LEU A 336 20.08 7.35 -4.70
C LEU A 336 20.79 8.66 -5.08
N ALA A 337 20.38 9.80 -4.54
CA ALA A 337 20.97 11.10 -4.88
C ALA A 337 22.47 11.09 -4.63
N ASP A 338 22.93 10.53 -3.50
CA ASP A 338 24.35 10.36 -3.20
C ASP A 338 25.05 9.46 -4.23
N MET A 339 24.46 8.30 -4.55
CA MET A 339 25.03 7.36 -5.53
C MET A 339 25.19 7.99 -6.92
N VAL A 340 24.23 8.84 -7.31
CA VAL A 340 24.24 9.57 -8.59
C VAL A 340 25.32 10.65 -8.57
N LYS A 341 25.42 11.43 -7.49
CA LYS A 341 26.47 12.44 -7.33
C LYS A 341 27.86 11.80 -7.40
N GLU A 342 28.07 10.72 -6.65
CA GLU A 342 29.33 9.96 -6.62
C GLU A 342 29.70 9.43 -8.02
N GLU A 343 28.77 8.74 -8.69
CA GLU A 343 29.05 8.15 -10.02
C GLU A 343 29.40 9.20 -11.08
N TRP A 344 28.81 10.39 -10.98
CA TRP A 344 28.99 11.46 -11.97
C TRP A 344 29.95 12.57 -11.55
N GLY A 345 30.68 12.38 -10.44
CA GLY A 345 31.73 13.29 -9.97
C GLY A 345 31.23 14.65 -9.48
N TYR A 346 30.03 14.70 -8.89
CA TYR A 346 29.53 15.89 -8.21
C TYR A 346 29.92 15.86 -6.73
N ALA A 347 30.15 17.03 -6.13
CA ALA A 347 30.45 17.14 -4.70
C ALA A 347 29.28 16.62 -3.85
N THR A 348 29.61 15.83 -2.83
CA THR A 348 28.70 15.46 -1.74
C THR A 348 28.97 16.44 -0.59
N ASP A 349 27.94 17.16 -0.16
CA ASP A 349 28.02 18.12 0.96
C ASP A 349 28.25 17.41 2.30
#